data_AF-A0A7W2IE46-F1
#
_entry.id   AF-A0A7W2IE46-F1
#
_cell.length_a   1.000
_cell.length_b   1.000
_cell.length_c   1.000
_cell.angle_alpha   90.00
_cell.angle_beta   90.00
_cell.angle_gamma   90.00
#
_symmetry.space_group_name_H-M   'P 1'
#
loop_
_entity.id
_entity.type
_entity.pdbx_description
1 polymer ?
#
loop_
_entity_poly.entity_id
_entity_poly.type
_entity_poly.pdbx_seq_one_letter_code
_entity_poly.pdbx_strand_id
1 'polypeptide(L)'
;MHIAFETPDQPEVIALIADLDAYHLTLYPPESVYALDLATLKQPHVKFAVVRDAAGEAVGCGAVVLTPGYGEIKRMYLQPACRGQGAADRLLDMLEDAARAAGCPRLTLETGPSQPPALALYARHGFRRCAPYGDYRDDPLSVFMEKPLVGGAQARASDLTALRDELRAFTRERDWEQFHTPKNLAMALSVEVAELVEHFQWLPTGADAELDEQKRTGIRHELADVLAYLIQLADKTNVDLAAALREKMELNRRKYPAERVRGDARKYSDY
;
A
#
# COMPACT_ATOMS: atom_id res chain seq x y z
N MET A 1 13.83 7.08 -10.05
CA MET A 1 13.96 5.63 -9.81
C MET A 1 12.63 4.94 -10.05
N HIS A 2 12.65 3.96 -10.93
CA HIS A 2 11.53 3.10 -11.31
C HIS A 2 11.71 1.73 -10.61
N ILE A 3 10.62 1.12 -10.12
CA ILE A 3 10.66 -0.20 -9.49
C ILE A 3 9.60 -1.06 -10.16
N ALA A 4 9.99 -2.23 -10.65
CA ALA A 4 9.10 -3.16 -11.33
C ALA A 4 9.46 -4.62 -11.02
N PHE A 5 8.49 -5.52 -11.15
CA PHE A 5 8.78 -6.95 -11.21
C PHE A 5 9.38 -7.28 -12.58
N GLU A 6 10.54 -7.91 -12.56
CA GLU A 6 11.36 -8.18 -13.75
C GLU A 6 11.94 -9.59 -13.67
N THR A 7 12.39 -10.13 -14.81
CA THR A 7 13.08 -11.43 -14.82
C THR A 7 14.55 -11.25 -14.38
N PRO A 8 15.11 -12.18 -13.58
CA PRO A 8 16.46 -12.06 -13.03
C PRO A 8 17.58 -12.42 -14.01
N ASP A 9 17.24 -12.92 -15.21
CA ASP A 9 18.19 -13.39 -16.23
C ASP A 9 18.66 -12.31 -17.21
N GLN A 10 18.30 -11.05 -16.95
CA GLN A 10 18.80 -9.90 -17.69
C GLN A 10 20.28 -9.64 -17.34
N PRO A 11 21.15 -9.30 -18.31
CA PRO A 11 22.59 -9.12 -18.06
C PRO A 11 22.92 -8.14 -16.93
N GLU A 12 22.26 -6.99 -16.88
CA GLU A 12 22.45 -5.97 -15.84
C GLU A 12 22.01 -6.46 -14.45
N VAL A 13 20.95 -7.27 -14.40
CA VAL A 13 20.43 -7.84 -13.16
C VAL A 13 21.34 -8.96 -12.64
N ILE A 14 21.90 -9.77 -13.53
CA ILE A 14 22.91 -10.77 -13.18
C ILE A 14 24.15 -10.09 -12.58
N ALA A 15 24.61 -8.98 -13.17
CA ALA A 15 25.72 -8.19 -12.64
C ALA A 15 25.40 -7.64 -11.24
N LEU A 16 24.17 -7.14 -11.04
CA LEU A 16 23.70 -6.65 -9.74
C LEU A 16 23.61 -7.76 -8.68
N ILE A 17 23.17 -8.97 -9.05
CA ILE A 17 23.15 -10.13 -8.15
C ILE A 17 24.58 -10.54 -7.78
N ALA A 18 25.51 -10.53 -8.74
CA ALA A 18 26.91 -10.83 -8.47
C ALA A 18 27.55 -9.79 -7.54
N ASP A 19 27.20 -8.51 -7.66
CA ASP A 19 27.65 -7.44 -6.76
C ASP A 19 27.13 -7.64 -5.33
N LEU A 20 25.85 -8.02 -5.18
CA LEU A 20 25.27 -8.40 -3.89
C LEU A 20 25.99 -9.60 -3.26
N ASP A 21 26.22 -10.67 -4.04
CA ASP A 21 26.87 -11.88 -3.55
C ASP A 21 28.32 -11.58 -3.11
N ALA A 22 29.06 -10.78 -3.89
CA ALA A 22 30.40 -10.31 -3.52
C ALA A 22 30.37 -9.46 -2.24
N TYR A 23 29.38 -8.58 -2.08
CA TYR A 23 29.21 -7.78 -0.87
C TYR A 23 28.95 -8.64 0.36
N HIS A 24 28.09 -9.66 0.28
CA HIS A 24 27.83 -10.57 1.39
C HIS A 24 29.07 -11.36 1.81
N LEU A 25 29.90 -11.81 0.87
CA LEU A 25 31.15 -12.51 1.15
C LEU A 25 32.19 -11.62 1.87
N THR A 26 32.04 -10.30 1.86
CA THR A 26 32.87 -9.40 2.70
C THR A 26 32.42 -9.35 4.16
N LEU A 27 31.16 -9.74 4.43
CA LEU A 27 30.53 -9.62 5.75
C LEU A 27 30.41 -10.96 6.49
N TYR A 28 30.28 -12.06 5.74
CA TYR A 28 29.99 -13.39 6.28
C TYR A 28 30.81 -14.46 5.57
N PRO A 29 31.14 -15.56 6.26
CA PRO A 29 31.79 -16.69 5.62
C PRO A 29 30.83 -17.38 4.64
N PRO A 30 31.33 -18.04 3.57
CA PRO A 30 30.50 -18.60 2.50
C PRO A 30 29.39 -19.55 2.98
N GLU A 31 29.67 -20.33 4.03
CA GLU A 31 28.73 -21.27 4.65
C GLU A 31 27.51 -20.61 5.29
N SER A 32 27.57 -19.30 5.59
CA SER A 32 26.46 -18.53 6.18
C SER A 32 25.76 -17.62 5.15
N VAL A 33 26.06 -17.76 3.85
CA VAL A 33 25.42 -16.97 2.78
C VAL A 33 24.32 -17.80 2.10
N TYR A 34 23.06 -17.55 2.47
CA TYR A 34 21.88 -18.25 1.93
C TYR A 34 21.35 -17.62 0.63
N ALA A 35 22.18 -17.64 -0.41
CA ALA A 35 21.83 -17.16 -1.75
C ALA A 35 20.92 -18.15 -2.51
N LEU A 36 19.80 -17.68 -3.10
CA LEU A 36 19.06 -18.47 -4.11
C LEU A 36 19.84 -18.52 -5.44
N ASP A 37 19.75 -19.57 -6.22
CA ASP A 37 20.29 -19.51 -7.59
C ASP A 37 19.31 -18.81 -8.56
N LEU A 38 19.79 -18.51 -9.77
CA LEU A 38 18.97 -17.92 -10.84
C LEU A 38 17.74 -18.80 -11.19
N ALA A 39 17.89 -20.12 -11.13
CA ALA A 39 16.80 -21.04 -11.43
C ALA A 39 15.66 -20.93 -10.41
N THR A 40 16.00 -20.75 -9.13
CA THR A 40 15.05 -20.56 -8.03
C THR A 40 14.38 -19.19 -8.13
N LEU A 41 15.13 -18.13 -8.48
CA LEU A 41 14.56 -16.79 -8.67
C LEU A 41 13.53 -16.71 -9.81
N LYS A 42 13.58 -17.64 -10.77
CA LYS A 42 12.64 -17.73 -11.89
C LYS A 42 11.39 -18.54 -11.59
N GLN A 43 11.28 -19.13 -10.40
CA GLN A 43 10.14 -19.96 -10.05
C GLN A 43 8.85 -19.11 -9.96
N PRO A 44 7.67 -19.64 -10.34
CA PRO A 44 6.41 -18.88 -10.36
C PRO A 44 5.98 -18.28 -9.01
N HIS A 45 6.40 -18.92 -7.92
CA HIS A 45 6.14 -18.49 -6.55
C HIS A 45 7.16 -17.47 -6.03
N VAL A 46 8.11 -17.05 -6.86
CA VAL A 46 9.08 -15.98 -6.53
C VAL A 46 8.73 -14.73 -7.32
N LYS A 47 8.62 -13.60 -6.64
CA LYS A 47 8.50 -12.28 -7.28
C LYS A 47 9.82 -11.56 -7.11
N PHE A 48 10.48 -11.25 -8.22
CA PHE A 48 11.76 -10.56 -8.25
C PHE A 48 11.55 -9.13 -8.77
N ALA A 49 11.94 -8.14 -7.97
CA ALA A 49 11.80 -6.73 -8.29
C ALA A 49 13.17 -6.09 -8.51
N VAL A 50 13.24 -5.20 -9.50
CA VAL A 50 14.43 -4.44 -9.88
C VAL A 50 14.15 -2.96 -9.72
N VAL A 51 15.13 -2.25 -9.16
CA VAL A 51 15.17 -0.79 -9.06
C VAL A 51 16.07 -0.27 -10.17
N ARG A 52 15.51 0.53 -11.06
CA ARG A 52 16.23 1.20 -12.15
C ARG A 52 16.34 2.70 -11.90
N ASP A 53 17.48 3.27 -12.24
CA ASP A 53 17.71 4.72 -12.15
C ASP A 53 17.04 5.48 -13.33
N ALA A 54 17.38 6.76 -13.53
CA ALA A 54 16.83 7.55 -14.62
C ALA A 54 17.44 7.23 -16.00
N ALA A 55 18.64 6.64 -16.03
CA ALA A 55 19.30 6.18 -17.24
C ALA A 55 18.82 4.78 -17.67
N GLY A 56 18.15 4.06 -16.76
CA GLY A 56 17.61 2.72 -16.99
C GLY A 56 18.46 1.61 -16.37
N GLU A 57 19.58 1.94 -15.73
CA GLU A 57 20.52 0.97 -15.16
C GLU A 57 19.93 0.29 -13.91
N ALA A 58 20.16 -1.01 -13.78
CA ALA A 58 19.77 -1.77 -12.59
C ALA A 58 20.67 -1.43 -11.39
N VAL A 59 20.12 -0.67 -10.44
CA VAL A 59 20.86 -0.15 -9.27
C VAL A 59 20.46 -0.80 -7.95
N GLY A 60 19.48 -1.71 -7.98
CA GLY A 60 19.01 -2.41 -6.80
C GLY A 60 17.98 -3.49 -7.11
N CYS A 61 17.80 -4.42 -6.18
CA CYS A 61 16.90 -5.56 -6.36
C CYS A 61 16.38 -6.08 -5.01
N GLY A 62 15.33 -6.89 -5.10
CA GLY A 62 14.71 -7.56 -3.97
C GLY A 62 13.82 -8.68 -4.47
N ALA A 63 13.65 -9.72 -3.66
CA ALA A 63 12.81 -10.86 -3.99
C ALA A 63 11.86 -11.18 -2.83
N VAL A 64 10.70 -11.72 -3.15
CA VAL A 64 9.83 -12.37 -2.18
C VAL A 64 9.46 -13.77 -2.65
N VAL A 65 9.73 -14.77 -1.80
CA VAL A 65 9.37 -16.17 -2.00
C VAL A 65 8.03 -16.41 -1.32
N LEU A 66 7.01 -16.76 -2.10
CA LEU A 66 5.64 -16.88 -1.64
C LEU A 66 5.33 -18.32 -1.26
N THR A 67 4.87 -18.51 -0.03
CA THR A 67 4.36 -19.79 0.47
C THR A 67 2.97 -19.60 1.10
N PRO A 68 2.20 -20.68 1.29
CA PRO A 68 0.91 -20.58 2.00
C PRO A 68 1.04 -20.04 3.44
N GLY A 69 2.19 -20.22 4.09
CA GLY A 69 2.40 -19.85 5.49
C GLY A 69 3.06 -18.48 5.70
N TYR A 70 3.81 -17.98 4.72
CA TYR A 70 4.53 -16.70 4.80
C TYR A 70 5.09 -16.28 3.44
N GLY A 71 5.36 -14.98 3.28
CA GLY A 71 6.19 -14.44 2.21
C GLY A 71 7.59 -14.15 2.75
N GLU A 72 8.62 -14.75 2.16
CA GLU A 72 9.98 -14.56 2.62
C GLU A 72 10.73 -13.55 1.75
N ILE A 73 11.16 -12.44 2.34
CA ILE A 73 11.98 -11.44 1.66
C ILE A 73 13.42 -11.93 1.59
N LYS A 74 13.97 -11.93 0.39
CA LYS A 74 15.37 -12.27 0.11
C LYS A 74 15.99 -11.25 -0.84
N ARG A 75 17.32 -11.24 -0.89
CA ARG A 75 18.10 -10.48 -1.89
C ARG A 75 17.79 -8.97 -1.94
N MET A 76 17.43 -8.37 -0.83
CA MET A 76 17.28 -6.92 -0.79
C MET A 76 18.64 -6.23 -0.84
N TYR A 77 18.91 -5.51 -1.92
CA TYR A 77 20.15 -4.79 -2.13
C TYR A 77 19.92 -3.50 -2.92
N LEU A 78 20.68 -2.47 -2.56
CA LEU A 78 20.86 -1.27 -3.35
C LEU A 78 22.36 -0.98 -3.43
N GLN A 79 22.84 -0.63 -4.62
CA GLN A 79 24.18 -0.13 -4.80
C GLN A 79 24.45 1.06 -3.86
N PRO A 80 25.65 1.16 -3.25
CA PRO A 80 25.97 2.19 -2.27
C PRO A 80 25.64 3.62 -2.71
N ALA A 81 25.88 3.96 -3.98
CA ALA A 81 25.63 5.29 -4.55
C ALA A 81 24.13 5.68 -4.59
N CYS A 82 23.22 4.70 -4.53
CA CYS A 82 21.77 4.89 -4.66
C CYS A 82 21.03 4.82 -3.30
N ARG A 83 21.75 4.69 -2.19
CA ARG A 83 21.16 4.60 -0.85
C ARG A 83 20.72 5.99 -0.35
N GLY A 84 19.80 6.00 0.62
CA GLY A 84 19.31 7.24 1.25
C GLY A 84 18.26 8.03 0.46
N GLN A 85 17.76 7.50 -0.66
CA GLN A 85 16.79 8.16 -1.54
C GLN A 85 15.37 7.55 -1.48
N GLY A 86 15.08 6.76 -0.44
CA GLY A 86 13.77 6.10 -0.23
C GLY A 86 13.48 4.90 -1.15
N ALA A 87 14.42 4.49 -2.01
CA ALA A 87 14.25 3.35 -2.90
C ALA A 87 14.08 2.02 -2.14
N ALA A 88 14.76 1.86 -1.00
CA ALA A 88 14.66 0.65 -0.19
C ALA A 88 13.27 0.51 0.44
N ASP A 89 12.69 1.61 0.93
CA ASP A 89 11.34 1.63 1.48
C ASP A 89 10.31 1.28 0.40
N ARG A 90 10.38 1.91 -0.78
CA ARG A 90 9.48 1.62 -1.91
C ARG A 90 9.62 0.18 -2.44
N LEU A 91 10.84 -0.37 -2.44
CA LEU A 91 11.09 -1.74 -2.85
C LEU A 91 10.47 -2.73 -1.84
N LEU A 92 10.66 -2.48 -0.55
CA LEU A 92 10.08 -3.29 0.52
C LEU A 92 8.55 -3.25 0.48
N ASP A 93 7.95 -2.07 0.29
CA ASP A 93 6.49 -1.91 0.14
C ASP A 93 5.96 -2.76 -1.02
N MET A 94 6.66 -2.77 -2.16
CA MET A 94 6.25 -3.54 -3.34
C MET A 94 6.34 -5.07 -3.11
N LEU A 95 7.37 -5.55 -2.40
CA LEU A 95 7.49 -6.96 -2.03
C LEU A 95 6.43 -7.37 -1.02
N GLU A 96 6.12 -6.50 -0.07
CA GLU A 96 5.05 -6.70 0.90
C GLU A 96 3.68 -6.79 0.25
N ASP A 97 3.39 -5.93 -0.72
CA ASP A 97 2.14 -5.98 -1.47
C ASP A 97 2.01 -7.26 -2.31
N ALA A 98 3.12 -7.78 -2.87
CA ALA A 98 3.10 -9.09 -3.53
C ALA A 98 2.83 -10.24 -2.56
N ALA A 99 3.39 -10.22 -1.35
CA ALA A 99 3.10 -11.23 -0.33
C ALA A 99 1.65 -11.18 0.14
N ARG A 100 1.10 -9.97 0.34
CA ARG A 100 -0.33 -9.77 0.63
C ARG A 100 -1.21 -10.31 -0.48
N ALA A 101 -0.91 -9.97 -1.74
CA ALA A 101 -1.69 -10.42 -2.90
C ALA A 101 -1.67 -11.95 -3.05
N ALA A 102 -0.63 -12.62 -2.56
CA ALA A 102 -0.53 -14.07 -2.52
C ALA A 102 -1.23 -14.71 -1.31
N GLY A 103 -1.85 -13.91 -0.43
CA GLY A 103 -2.54 -14.40 0.77
C GLY A 103 -1.62 -14.81 1.91
N CYS A 104 -0.34 -14.42 1.89
CA CYS A 104 0.58 -14.75 2.98
C CYS A 104 0.13 -14.08 4.29
N PRO A 105 0.04 -14.81 5.41
CA PRO A 105 -0.41 -14.25 6.70
C PRO A 105 0.69 -13.46 7.43
N ARG A 106 1.93 -13.52 6.95
CA ARG A 106 3.08 -12.77 7.48
C ARG A 106 4.20 -12.68 6.45
N LEU A 107 5.04 -11.67 6.63
CA LEU A 107 6.36 -11.61 6.00
C LEU A 107 7.41 -12.13 6.97
N THR A 108 8.40 -12.79 6.44
CA THR A 108 9.60 -13.20 7.15
C THR A 108 10.85 -12.78 6.37
N LEU A 109 11.95 -12.66 7.08
CA LEU A 109 13.26 -12.47 6.49
C LEU A 109 14.35 -13.01 7.41
N GLU A 110 15.46 -13.36 6.80
CA GLU A 110 16.74 -13.66 7.43
C GLU A 110 17.74 -12.63 6.93
N THR A 111 18.52 -12.06 7.84
CA THR A 111 19.62 -11.14 7.54
C THR A 111 20.70 -11.31 8.60
N GLY A 112 21.97 -11.08 8.26
CA GLY A 112 23.01 -11.15 9.27
C GLY A 112 23.12 -9.91 10.18
N PRO A 113 23.75 -10.03 11.37
CA PRO A 113 23.84 -8.96 12.37
C PRO A 113 24.72 -7.78 11.93
N SER A 114 25.71 -8.02 11.06
CA SER A 114 26.60 -7.01 10.47
C SER A 114 25.94 -6.09 9.42
N GLN A 115 24.61 -6.04 9.36
CA GLN A 115 23.84 -5.16 8.47
C GLN A 115 22.90 -4.19 9.21
N PRO A 116 23.42 -3.26 10.04
CA PRO A 116 22.57 -2.33 10.80
C PRO A 116 21.57 -1.50 9.97
N PRO A 117 21.91 -1.00 8.76
CA PRO A 117 20.96 -0.24 7.94
C PRO A 117 19.75 -1.08 7.50
N ALA A 118 19.95 -2.36 7.20
CA ALA A 118 18.88 -3.27 6.81
C ALA A 118 17.99 -3.60 8.02
N LEU A 119 18.58 -3.92 9.17
CA LEU A 119 17.84 -4.14 10.41
C LEU A 119 17.00 -2.93 10.81
N ALA A 120 17.55 -1.72 10.68
CA ALA A 120 16.82 -0.48 10.96
C ALA A 120 15.69 -0.22 9.95
N LEU A 121 15.89 -0.56 8.67
CA LEU A 121 14.85 -0.52 7.64
C LEU A 121 13.68 -1.45 8.00
N TYR A 122 13.95 -2.71 8.29
CA TYR A 122 12.89 -3.67 8.62
C TYR A 122 12.16 -3.28 9.90
N ALA A 123 12.89 -2.85 10.95
CA ALA A 123 12.28 -2.40 12.19
C ALA A 123 11.33 -1.20 11.98
N ARG A 124 11.70 -0.18 11.19
CA ARG A 124 10.79 0.96 10.90
C ARG A 124 9.57 0.55 10.08
N HIS A 125 9.68 -0.52 9.30
CA HIS A 125 8.57 -1.12 8.54
C HIS A 125 7.72 -2.07 9.37
N GLY A 126 7.97 -2.19 10.68
CA GLY A 126 7.13 -2.95 11.60
C GLY A 126 7.54 -4.41 11.76
N PHE A 127 8.68 -4.83 11.20
CA PHE A 127 9.24 -6.15 11.48
C PHE A 127 9.76 -6.21 12.92
N ARG A 128 9.61 -7.38 13.53
CA ARG A 128 10.08 -7.70 14.88
C ARG A 128 10.97 -8.93 14.81
N ARG A 129 11.96 -9.03 15.68
CA ARG A 129 12.79 -10.24 15.77
C ARG A 129 11.93 -11.45 16.15
N CYS A 130 12.19 -12.60 15.55
CA CYS A 130 11.49 -13.86 15.81
C CYS A 130 12.47 -15.03 15.90
N ALA A 131 11.95 -16.23 16.18
CA ALA A 131 12.71 -17.46 16.09
C ALA A 131 12.99 -17.84 14.61
N PRO A 132 13.95 -18.75 14.35
CA PRO A 132 14.14 -19.34 13.02
C PRO A 132 12.84 -19.95 12.47
N TYR A 133 12.69 -19.97 11.15
CA TYR A 133 11.51 -20.48 10.45
C TYR A 133 11.91 -21.34 9.24
N GLY A 134 10.98 -22.15 8.73
CA GLY A 134 11.26 -23.04 7.60
C GLY A 134 12.39 -24.03 7.91
N ASP A 135 13.37 -24.13 7.02
CA ASP A 135 14.52 -25.02 7.14
C ASP A 135 15.75 -24.36 7.81
N TYR A 136 15.63 -23.10 8.26
CA TYR A 136 16.74 -22.40 8.91
C TYR A 136 17.07 -23.02 10.26
N ARG A 137 18.35 -23.25 10.50
CA ARG A 137 18.89 -23.62 11.81
C ARG A 137 19.22 -22.35 12.60
N ASP A 138 19.27 -22.48 13.92
CA ASP A 138 19.72 -21.40 14.80
C ASP A 138 21.22 -21.16 14.56
N ASP A 139 21.55 -20.09 13.82
CA ASP A 139 22.91 -19.66 13.48
C ASP A 139 23.17 -18.30 14.16
N PRO A 140 24.25 -18.16 14.97
CA PRO A 140 24.61 -16.90 15.62
C PRO A 140 24.83 -15.72 14.65
N LEU A 141 25.07 -15.99 13.37
CA LEU A 141 25.22 -14.98 12.32
C LEU A 141 23.93 -14.69 11.56
N SER A 142 22.79 -15.23 12.00
CA SER A 142 21.47 -14.97 11.43
C SER A 142 20.60 -14.18 12.40
N VAL A 143 19.90 -13.18 11.88
CA VAL A 143 18.84 -12.45 12.57
C VAL A 143 17.55 -12.67 11.78
N PHE A 144 16.61 -13.37 12.41
CA PHE A 144 15.29 -13.60 11.85
C PHE A 144 14.34 -12.49 12.28
N MET A 145 13.57 -11.96 11.34
CA MET A 145 12.52 -11.00 11.62
C MET A 145 11.23 -11.39 10.91
N GLU A 146 10.10 -11.05 11.53
CA GLU A 146 8.79 -11.25 10.94
C GLU A 146 7.90 -10.01 11.11
N LYS A 147 6.94 -9.89 10.22
CA LYS A 147 5.87 -8.90 10.28
C LYS A 147 4.55 -9.58 9.98
N PRO A 148 3.61 -9.65 10.94
CA PRO A 148 2.26 -10.12 10.66
C PRO A 148 1.66 -9.31 9.51
N LEU A 149 1.20 -10.01 8.48
CA LEU A 149 0.36 -9.45 7.43
C LEU A 149 -1.05 -9.76 7.87
N VAL A 150 -1.70 -8.78 8.51
CA VAL A 150 -3.10 -8.93 8.93
C VAL A 150 -3.89 -9.44 7.72
N GLY A 151 -4.58 -10.59 7.90
CA GLY A 151 -5.06 -11.52 6.87
C GLY A 151 -5.31 -10.91 5.48
N GLY A 152 -4.43 -11.22 4.54
CA GLY A 152 -4.47 -10.82 3.14
C GLY A 152 -5.50 -11.58 2.28
N ALA A 153 -6.74 -11.69 2.74
CA ALA A 153 -7.88 -11.87 1.83
C ALA A 153 -8.50 -10.51 1.42
N GLN A 154 -8.12 -9.42 2.08
CA GLN A 154 -8.36 -8.07 1.59
C GLN A 154 -7.03 -7.49 1.09
N ALA A 155 -6.80 -7.58 -0.22
CA ALA A 155 -5.98 -6.60 -0.91
C ALA A 155 -6.41 -5.21 -0.43
N ARG A 156 -5.48 -4.27 -0.22
CA ARG A 156 -5.84 -2.86 -0.12
C ARG A 156 -6.34 -2.35 -1.47
N ALA A 157 -7.52 -2.78 -1.85
CA ALA A 157 -8.64 -1.87 -1.81
C ALA A 157 -8.31 -0.60 -0.99
N SER A 158 -8.45 0.60 -1.55
CA SER A 158 -8.62 1.75 -0.65
C SER A 158 -9.70 1.39 0.39
N ASP A 159 -9.74 1.97 1.59
CA ASP A 159 -10.84 1.69 2.53
C ASP A 159 -12.21 1.79 1.81
N LEU A 160 -12.32 2.67 0.80
CA LEU A 160 -13.47 2.78 -0.10
C LEU A 160 -13.74 1.53 -0.96
N THR A 161 -12.71 0.85 -1.47
CA THR A 161 -12.85 -0.39 -2.22
C THR A 161 -13.25 -1.56 -1.30
N ALA A 162 -12.82 -1.56 -0.03
CA ALA A 162 -13.24 -2.59 0.94
C ALA A 162 -14.71 -2.38 1.31
N LEU A 163 -15.07 -1.14 1.64
CA LEU A 163 -16.45 -0.71 1.85
C LEU A 163 -17.34 -0.98 0.62
N ARG A 164 -16.82 -0.78 -0.61
CA ARG A 164 -17.53 -1.13 -1.85
C ARG A 164 -17.87 -2.62 -1.90
N ASP A 165 -16.91 -3.48 -1.56
CA ASP A 165 -17.11 -4.92 -1.62
C ASP A 165 -18.05 -5.41 -0.50
N GLU A 166 -18.00 -4.79 0.68
CA GLU A 166 -18.99 -4.98 1.76
C GLU A 166 -20.41 -4.54 1.31
N LEU A 167 -20.54 -3.37 0.68
CA LEU A 167 -21.82 -2.87 0.15
C LEU A 167 -22.36 -3.76 -0.98
N ARG A 168 -21.49 -4.30 -1.84
CA ARG A 168 -21.87 -5.30 -2.86
C ARG A 168 -22.42 -6.57 -2.22
N ALA A 169 -21.77 -7.08 -1.17
CA ALA A 169 -22.26 -8.24 -0.44
C ALA A 169 -23.63 -7.94 0.19
N PHE A 170 -23.74 -6.82 0.91
CA PHE A 170 -24.97 -6.37 1.56
C PHE A 170 -26.15 -6.24 0.57
N THR A 171 -25.91 -5.68 -0.61
CA THR A 171 -26.95 -5.49 -1.63
C THR A 171 -27.33 -6.78 -2.34
N ARG A 172 -26.35 -7.66 -2.64
CA ARG A 172 -26.60 -8.96 -3.27
C ARG A 172 -27.40 -9.91 -2.40
N GLU A 173 -27.12 -9.95 -1.10
CA GLU A 173 -27.89 -10.75 -0.13
C GLU A 173 -29.39 -10.43 -0.15
N ARG A 174 -29.75 -9.22 -0.57
CA ARG A 174 -31.12 -8.69 -0.60
C ARG A 174 -31.71 -8.62 -2.00
N ASP A 175 -30.96 -9.06 -3.01
CA ASP A 175 -31.32 -8.92 -4.43
C ASP A 175 -31.65 -7.46 -4.83
N TRP A 176 -31.03 -6.48 -4.16
CA TRP A 176 -31.29 -5.05 -4.40
C TRP A 176 -30.54 -4.49 -5.60
N GLU A 177 -29.59 -5.24 -6.14
CA GLU A 177 -28.75 -4.82 -7.25
C GLU A 177 -29.58 -4.38 -8.48
N GLN A 178 -30.76 -4.96 -8.68
CA GLN A 178 -31.71 -4.61 -9.74
C GLN A 178 -32.25 -3.16 -9.63
N PHE A 179 -32.32 -2.59 -8.43
CA PHE A 179 -32.81 -1.23 -8.20
C PHE A 179 -31.68 -0.19 -8.23
N HIS A 180 -30.42 -0.64 -8.10
CA HIS A 180 -29.23 0.20 -7.99
C HIS A 180 -28.68 0.60 -9.38
N THR A 181 -29.54 1.26 -10.17
CA THR A 181 -29.10 1.92 -11.41
C THR A 181 -28.34 3.22 -11.08
N PRO A 182 -27.42 3.71 -11.94
CA PRO A 182 -26.74 4.98 -11.70
C PRO A 182 -27.68 6.16 -11.44
N LYS A 183 -28.83 6.21 -12.14
CA LYS A 183 -29.86 7.22 -11.91
C LYS A 183 -30.43 7.13 -10.49
N ASN A 184 -30.85 5.95 -10.07
CA ASN A 184 -31.49 5.76 -8.77
C ASN A 184 -30.51 6.02 -7.62
N LEU A 185 -29.25 5.57 -7.77
CA LEU A 185 -28.19 5.83 -6.80
C LEU A 185 -27.86 7.33 -6.68
N ALA A 186 -27.81 8.06 -7.81
CA ALA A 186 -27.62 9.50 -7.78
C ALA A 186 -28.79 10.24 -7.10
N MET A 187 -30.02 9.77 -7.32
CA MET A 187 -31.20 10.32 -6.63
C MET A 187 -31.16 10.03 -5.14
N ALA A 188 -30.86 8.80 -4.72
CA ALA A 188 -30.73 8.44 -3.31
C ALA A 188 -29.61 9.24 -2.62
N LEU A 189 -28.43 9.36 -3.25
CA LEU A 189 -27.34 10.20 -2.77
C LEU A 189 -27.79 11.64 -2.51
N SER A 190 -28.61 12.23 -3.39
CA SER A 190 -29.12 13.58 -3.19
C SER A 190 -30.06 13.72 -2.00
N VAL A 191 -30.80 12.66 -1.66
CA VAL A 191 -31.69 12.61 -0.49
C VAL A 191 -30.86 12.55 0.79
N GLU A 192 -29.88 11.64 0.89
CA GLU A 192 -29.03 11.55 2.09
C GLU A 192 -28.22 12.83 2.34
N VAL A 193 -27.81 13.53 1.28
CA VAL A 193 -27.19 14.86 1.41
C VAL A 193 -28.17 15.88 2.00
N ALA A 194 -29.46 15.80 1.63
CA ALA A 194 -30.48 16.65 2.21
C ALA A 194 -30.74 16.31 3.69
N GLU A 195 -30.81 15.03 4.05
CA GLU A 195 -30.95 14.56 5.43
C GLU A 195 -29.76 15.03 6.30
N LEU A 196 -28.53 14.94 5.78
CA LEU A 196 -27.35 15.52 6.44
C LEU A 196 -27.50 17.03 6.69
N VAL A 197 -28.05 17.77 5.73
CA VAL A 197 -28.26 19.23 5.84
C VAL A 197 -29.30 19.56 6.92
N GLU A 198 -30.31 18.71 7.16
CA GLU A 198 -31.34 18.95 8.17
C GLU A 198 -30.76 19.12 9.58
N HIS A 199 -29.63 18.48 9.88
CA HIS A 199 -28.95 18.64 11.17
C HIS A 199 -28.40 20.05 11.39
N PHE A 200 -28.11 20.78 10.32
CA PHE A 200 -27.49 22.11 10.33
C PHE A 200 -28.43 23.25 9.95
N GLN A 201 -29.52 22.99 9.23
CA GLN A 201 -30.33 24.02 8.56
C GLN A 201 -30.88 25.13 9.46
N TRP A 202 -31.08 24.86 10.76
CA TRP A 202 -31.59 25.83 11.74
C TRP A 202 -30.54 26.29 12.75
N LEU A 203 -29.27 25.90 12.58
CA LEU A 203 -28.20 26.33 13.47
C LEU A 203 -27.70 27.73 13.07
N PRO A 204 -27.54 28.66 14.02
CA PRO A 204 -26.90 29.95 13.79
C PRO A 204 -25.52 29.86 13.11
N THR A 205 -24.64 28.97 13.58
CA THR A 205 -23.28 28.85 13.02
C THR A 205 -22.86 27.41 12.71
N GLY A 206 -23.48 26.41 13.34
CA GLY A 206 -23.05 25.03 13.24
C GLY A 206 -21.79 24.73 14.05
N ALA A 207 -21.48 25.56 15.04
CA ALA A 207 -20.34 25.35 15.91
C ALA A 207 -20.52 24.11 16.78
N ASP A 208 -19.40 23.53 17.22
CA ASP A 208 -19.37 22.29 18.00
C ASP A 208 -20.24 22.35 19.27
N ALA A 209 -20.32 23.52 19.91
CA ALA A 209 -21.16 23.75 21.09
C ALA A 209 -22.68 23.68 20.82
N GLU A 210 -23.11 23.79 19.56
CA GLU A 210 -24.51 23.70 19.13
C GLU A 210 -24.93 22.26 18.77
N LEU A 211 -24.00 21.30 18.84
CA LEU A 211 -24.20 19.90 18.45
C LEU A 211 -24.22 19.00 19.69
N ASP A 212 -25.44 18.69 20.16
CA ASP A 212 -25.64 17.67 21.18
C ASP A 212 -25.35 16.25 20.63
N GLU A 213 -25.31 15.27 21.54
CA GLU A 213 -24.96 13.89 21.19
C GLU A 213 -25.95 13.26 20.18
N GLN A 214 -27.22 13.67 20.24
CA GLN A 214 -28.24 13.18 19.32
C GLN A 214 -27.97 13.70 17.89
N LYS A 215 -27.74 15.01 17.74
CA LYS A 215 -27.35 15.63 16.46
C LYS A 215 -26.06 15.01 15.92
N ARG A 216 -25.05 14.79 16.78
CA ARG A 216 -23.80 14.14 16.37
C ARG A 216 -24.00 12.74 15.84
N THR A 217 -24.85 11.96 16.50
CA THR A 217 -25.20 10.61 16.07
C THR A 217 -25.90 10.64 14.71
N GLY A 218 -26.86 11.55 14.53
CA GLY A 218 -27.54 11.76 13.25
C GLY A 218 -26.56 12.14 12.14
N ILE A 219 -25.76 13.19 12.34
CA ILE A 219 -24.71 13.61 11.40
C ILE A 219 -23.80 12.44 11.01
N ARG A 220 -23.40 11.61 11.97
CA ARG A 220 -22.55 10.44 11.70
C ARG A 220 -23.24 9.42 10.80
N HIS A 221 -24.53 9.17 10.98
CA HIS A 221 -25.29 8.23 10.15
C HIS A 221 -25.49 8.80 8.74
N GLU A 222 -25.92 10.05 8.62
CA GLU A 222 -26.13 10.68 7.31
C GLU A 222 -24.83 10.80 6.50
N LEU A 223 -23.70 11.09 7.17
CA LEU A 223 -22.37 11.04 6.52
C LEU A 223 -22.03 9.64 6.00
N ALA A 224 -22.42 8.59 6.73
CA ALA A 224 -22.20 7.21 6.31
C ALA A 224 -23.10 6.83 5.13
N ASP A 225 -24.36 7.27 5.12
CA ASP A 225 -25.30 7.02 4.03
C ASP A 225 -24.89 7.76 2.75
N VAL A 226 -24.47 9.02 2.85
CA VAL A 226 -23.84 9.77 1.74
C VAL A 226 -22.64 9.02 1.17
N LEU A 227 -21.74 8.53 2.04
CA LEU A 227 -20.58 7.75 1.62
C LEU A 227 -20.99 6.46 0.91
N ALA A 228 -21.96 5.73 1.46
CA ALA A 228 -22.42 4.45 0.93
C ALA A 228 -23.00 4.60 -0.48
N TYR A 229 -23.86 5.59 -0.73
CA TYR A 229 -24.40 5.82 -2.08
C TYR A 229 -23.36 6.36 -3.05
N LEU A 230 -22.41 7.20 -2.59
CA LEU A 230 -21.31 7.66 -3.45
C LEU A 230 -20.43 6.50 -3.92
N ILE A 231 -20.08 5.57 -3.01
CA ILE A 231 -19.32 4.36 -3.34
C ILE A 231 -20.09 3.49 -4.33
N GLN A 232 -21.38 3.23 -4.09
CA GLN A 232 -22.19 2.40 -4.99
C GLN A 232 -22.38 3.06 -6.36
N LEU A 233 -22.56 4.37 -6.42
CA LEU A 233 -22.67 5.11 -7.68
C LEU A 233 -21.37 5.03 -8.46
N ALA A 234 -20.23 5.21 -7.80
CA ALA A 234 -18.92 5.09 -8.43
C ALA A 234 -18.67 3.66 -8.95
N ASP A 235 -19.08 2.65 -8.19
CA ASP A 235 -18.98 1.26 -8.62
C ASP A 235 -19.78 0.99 -9.90
N LYS A 236 -21.05 1.43 -9.92
CA LYS A 236 -21.93 1.26 -11.09
C LYS A 236 -21.52 2.11 -12.29
N THR A 237 -20.69 3.12 -12.10
CA THR A 237 -20.16 3.97 -13.18
C THR A 237 -18.70 3.67 -13.51
N ASN A 238 -18.10 2.64 -12.88
CA ASN A 238 -16.70 2.24 -13.05
C ASN A 238 -15.70 3.39 -12.79
N VAL A 239 -15.96 4.18 -11.75
CA VAL A 239 -15.09 5.27 -11.30
C VAL A 239 -14.28 4.82 -10.09
N ASP A 240 -12.95 4.93 -10.18
CA ASP A 240 -12.08 4.84 -9.01
C ASP A 240 -12.14 6.18 -8.25
N LEU A 241 -12.94 6.22 -7.17
CA LEU A 241 -13.12 7.43 -6.35
C LEU A 241 -11.82 7.97 -5.77
N ALA A 242 -10.91 7.09 -5.33
CA ALA A 242 -9.66 7.49 -4.73
C ALA A 242 -8.73 8.12 -5.78
N ALA A 243 -8.66 7.53 -6.98
CA ALA A 243 -7.93 8.11 -8.10
C ALA A 243 -8.53 9.46 -8.55
N ALA A 244 -9.85 9.52 -8.73
CA ALA A 244 -10.57 10.72 -9.14
C ALA A 244 -10.37 11.89 -8.16
N LEU A 245 -10.40 11.62 -6.85
CA LEU A 245 -10.12 12.63 -5.83
C LEU A 245 -8.69 13.16 -5.92
N ARG A 246 -7.68 12.28 -6.07
CA ARG A 246 -6.28 12.69 -6.20
C ARG A 246 -6.04 13.57 -7.43
N GLU A 247 -6.64 13.18 -8.56
CA GLU A 247 -6.62 13.99 -9.78
C GLU A 247 -7.25 15.36 -9.54
N LYS A 248 -8.44 15.39 -8.93
CA LYS A 248 -9.16 16.64 -8.65
C LYS A 248 -8.39 17.55 -7.70
N MET A 249 -7.72 16.99 -6.68
CA MET A 249 -6.86 17.74 -5.77
C MET A 249 -5.70 18.40 -6.51
N GLU A 250 -5.08 17.71 -7.46
CA GLU A 250 -3.98 18.27 -8.25
C GLU A 250 -4.45 19.41 -9.16
N LEU A 251 -5.61 19.25 -9.81
CA LEU A 251 -6.25 20.34 -10.56
C LEU A 251 -6.56 21.55 -9.65
N ASN A 252 -7.05 21.29 -8.44
CA ASN A 252 -7.35 22.34 -7.47
C ASN A 252 -6.08 23.04 -6.96
N ARG A 253 -4.97 22.34 -6.73
CA ARG A 253 -3.68 22.96 -6.35
C ARG A 253 -3.20 23.97 -7.39
N ARG A 254 -3.33 23.62 -8.67
CA ARG A 254 -2.95 24.53 -9.78
C ARG A 254 -3.87 25.73 -9.86
N LYS A 255 -5.17 25.51 -9.62
CA LYS A 255 -6.20 26.54 -9.65
C LYS A 255 -6.12 27.49 -8.45
N TYR A 256 -5.73 26.98 -7.29
CA TYR A 256 -5.65 27.68 -6.01
C TYR A 256 -4.27 27.49 -5.35
N PRO A 257 -3.22 28.19 -5.85
CA PRO A 257 -1.88 28.09 -5.28
C PRO A 257 -1.85 28.63 -3.85
N ALA A 258 -1.25 27.88 -2.93
CA ALA A 258 -1.34 28.14 -1.49
C ALA A 258 -0.84 29.53 -1.09
N GLU A 259 0.20 30.02 -1.76
CA GLU A 259 0.78 31.35 -1.55
C GLU A 259 -0.16 32.50 -1.95
N ARG A 260 -1.17 32.26 -2.79
CA ARG A 260 -2.13 33.28 -3.22
C ARG A 260 -3.43 33.27 -2.42
N VAL A 261 -3.83 32.12 -1.85
CA VAL A 261 -5.17 31.94 -1.26
C VAL A 261 -5.18 31.58 0.23
N ARG A 262 -4.02 31.62 0.90
CA ARG A 262 -3.94 31.27 2.32
C ARG A 262 -4.80 32.22 3.17
N GLY A 263 -5.86 31.67 3.76
CA GLY A 263 -6.82 32.45 4.58
C GLY A 263 -7.79 33.30 3.75
N ASP A 264 -7.86 33.08 2.44
CA ASP A 264 -8.69 33.84 1.51
C ASP A 264 -9.70 32.92 0.82
N ALA A 265 -10.99 33.26 0.92
CA ALA A 265 -12.10 32.49 0.37
C ALA A 265 -12.53 32.94 -1.04
N ARG A 266 -11.85 33.94 -1.62
CA ARG A 266 -12.15 34.44 -2.98
C ARG A 266 -11.96 33.34 -4.03
N LYS A 267 -12.76 33.37 -5.10
CA LYS A 267 -12.60 32.42 -6.20
C LYS A 267 -11.31 32.73 -6.96
N TYR A 268 -10.77 31.72 -7.64
CA TYR A 268 -9.61 31.84 -8.53
C TYR A 268 -9.72 32.88 -9.65
N SER A 269 -10.94 33.34 -9.94
CA SER A 269 -11.19 34.46 -10.86
C SER A 269 -10.93 35.84 -10.24
N ASP A 270 -10.75 35.92 -8.92
CA ASP A 270 -10.89 37.16 -8.14
C ASP A 270 -9.59 37.54 -7.38
N TYR A 271 -8.45 36.91 -7.69
CA TYR A 271 -7.11 37.22 -7.15
C TYR A 271 -5.98 37.10 -8.17
#